data_AF-A0A1X1EKZ3-F1
#
_entry.id   AF-A0A1X1EKZ3-F1
#
_cell.length_a   1.000
_cell.length_b   1.000
_cell.length_c   1.000
_cell.angle_alpha   90.00
_cell.angle_beta   90.00
_cell.angle_gamma   90.00
#
_symmetry.space_group_name_H-M   'P 1'
#
loop_
_entity.id
_entity.type
_entity.pdbx_description
1 polymer ?
#
loop_
_entity_poly.entity_id
_entity_poly.type
_entity_poly.pdbx_seq_one_letter_code
_entity_poly.pdbx_strand_id
1 'polypeptide(L)' 'MSEKNEFAEGKVICNEIGGAVLEVLGHKREFSVKSLINVLQEAQQDGHNYGEEREKGMELAIKILQNFG' A
#
# COMPACT_ATOMS: atom_id res chain seq x y z
N MET A 1 12.11 21.06 19.34
CA MET A 1 10.99 20.09 19.26
C MET A 1 10.83 19.76 17.79
N SER A 2 11.03 18.49 17.39
CA SER A 2 10.82 18.08 16.00
C SER A 2 9.33 18.22 15.69
N GLU A 3 8.96 19.07 14.74
CA GLU A 3 7.60 19.12 14.22
C GLU A 3 7.27 17.72 13.68
N LYS A 4 6.27 17.06 14.26
CA LYS A 4 5.72 15.83 13.69
C LYS A 4 5.14 16.20 12.34
N ASN A 5 5.70 15.67 11.26
CA ASN A 5 5.16 15.85 9.93
C ASN A 5 3.74 15.26 9.87
N GLU A 6 2.73 16.13 9.83
CA GLU A 6 1.32 15.77 9.83
C GLU A 6 0.91 14.94 8.60
N PHE A 7 1.69 15.02 7.52
CA PHE A 7 1.44 14.29 6.27
C PHE A 7 2.26 13.01 6.14
N ALA A 8 3.07 12.64 7.14
CA ALA A 8 3.95 11.48 7.06
C ALA A 8 3.18 10.18 6.80
N GLU A 9 2.07 9.97 7.52
CA GLU A 9 1.23 8.78 7.35
C GLU A 9 0.58 8.75 5.96
N GLY A 10 0.04 9.89 5.50
CA GLY A 10 -0.53 10.02 4.16
C GLY A 10 0.49 9.71 3.06
N LYS A 11 1.73 10.15 3.22
CA LYS A 11 2.82 9.84 2.29
C LYS A 11 3.09 8.34 2.21
N VAL A 12 3.16 7.64 3.34
CA VAL A 12 3.39 6.19 3.38
C VAL A 12 2.23 5.45 2.68
N ILE A 13 0.98 5.82 2.97
CA ILE A 13 -0.20 5.24 2.33
C ILE A 13 -0.15 5.43 0.81
N CYS A 14 0.12 6.65 0.34
CA CYS A 14 0.22 6.96 -1.09
C CYS A 14 1.35 6.17 -1.76
N ASN A 15 2.48 5.95 -1.08
CA ASN A 15 3.57 5.13 -1.59
C ASN A 15 3.16 3.68 -1.79
N GLU A 16 2.45 3.07 -0.83
CA GLU A 16 2.02 1.68 -0.97
C GLU A 16 0.97 1.52 -2.08
N ILE A 17 -0.02 2.43 -2.16
CA ILE A 17 -1.01 2.41 -3.24
C ILE A 17 -0.32 2.63 -4.60
N GLY A 18 0.59 3.60 -4.68
CA GLY A 18 1.36 3.87 -5.90
C GLY A 18 2.21 2.68 -6.33
N GLY A 19 2.88 2.01 -5.38
CA GLY A 19 3.64 0.78 -5.62
C GLY A 19 2.75 -0.34 -6.17
N ALA A 20 1.58 -0.56 -5.57
CA ALA A 20 0.61 -1.54 -6.06
C ALA A 20 0.12 -1.25 -7.49
N VAL A 21 -0.10 0.03 -7.83
CA VAL A 21 -0.45 0.46 -9.19
C VAL A 21 0.66 0.11 -10.16
N LEU A 22 1.92 0.44 -9.84
CA LEU A 22 3.06 0.13 -10.69
C LEU A 22 3.23 -1.37 -10.90
N GLU A 23 3.05 -2.17 -9.85
CA GLU A 23 3.14 -3.63 -9.90
C GLU A 23 2.07 -4.25 -10.80
N VAL A 24 0.80 -3.84 -10.64
CA VAL A 24 -0.32 -4.32 -11.47
C VAL A 24 -0.09 -3.99 -12.95
N LEU A 25 0.30 -2.75 -13.25
CA LEU A 25 0.54 -2.30 -14.61
C LEU A 25 1.79 -2.97 -15.22
N GLY A 26 2.87 -3.10 -14.44
CA GLY A 26 4.10 -3.77 -14.85
C GLY A 26 3.88 -5.24 -15.23
N HIS A 27 3.01 -5.92 -14.49
CA HIS A 27 2.64 -7.31 -14.74
C HIS A 27 1.48 -7.48 -15.74
N LYS A 28 0.98 -6.39 -16.33
CA LYS A 28 -0.18 -6.40 -17.26
C LYS A 28 -1.40 -7.14 -16.67
N ARG A 29 -1.59 -7.07 -15.36
CA ARG A 29 -2.78 -7.60 -14.67
C ARG A 29 -3.97 -6.65 -14.93
N GLU A 30 -5.18 -7.16 -14.79
CA GLU A 30 -6.39 -6.32 -14.85
C GLU A 30 -6.30 -5.20 -13.80
N PHE A 31 -6.46 -3.95 -14.23
CA PHE A 31 -6.42 -2.80 -13.33
C PHE A 31 -7.76 -2.65 -12.59
N SER A 32 -7.82 -3.19 -11.37
CA SER A 32 -9.00 -3.14 -10.50
C SER A 32 -8.58 -2.92 -9.05
N VAL A 33 -9.51 -2.41 -8.22
CA VAL A 33 -9.30 -2.26 -6.76
C VAL A 33 -8.90 -3.60 -6.13
N LYS A 34 -9.56 -4.70 -6.55
CA LYS A 34 -9.23 -6.05 -6.11
C LYS A 34 -7.79 -6.44 -6.44
N SER A 35 -7.32 -6.14 -7.65
CA SER A 35 -5.93 -6.42 -8.04
C SER A 35 -4.92 -5.64 -7.21
N LEU A 36 -5.23 -4.38 -6.85
CA LEU A 36 -4.37 -3.58 -5.98
C LEU A 36 -4.30 -4.15 -4.56
N ILE A 37 -5.44 -4.55 -3.99
CA ILE A 37 -5.51 -5.19 -2.66
C ILE A 37 -4.71 -6.49 -2.66
N ASN A 38 -4.87 -7.32 -3.70
CA ASN A 38 -4.13 -8.57 -3.81
C ASN A 38 -2.61 -8.35 -3.79
N VAL A 39 -2.09 -7.35 -4.52
CA VAL A 39 -0.65 -7.03 -4.50
C VAL A 39 -0.18 -6.65 -3.10
N LEU A 40 -0.93 -5.82 -2.38
CA LEU A 40 -0.55 -5.40 -1.02
C LEU A 40 -0.59 -6.57 -0.03
N GLN A 41 -1.57 -7.48 -0.17
CA GLN A 41 -1.67 -8.68 0.66
C GLN A 41 -0.58 -9.70 0.35
N GLU A 42 -0.25 -9.89 -0.94
CA GLU A 42 0.88 -10.71 -1.40
C GLU A 42 2.18 -10.20 -0.78
N ALA A 43 2.42 -8.87 -0.80
CA ALA A 43 3.58 -8.26 -0.16
C ALA A 43 3.60 -8.47 1.36
N GLN A 44 2.47 -8.38 2.06
CA GLN A 44 2.44 -8.67 3.51
C GLN A 44 2.76 -10.13 3.85
N GLN A 45 2.58 -11.05 2.89
CA GLN A 45 2.74 -12.49 3.09
C GLN A 45 4.05 -13.05 2.54
N ASP A 46 4.84 -12.24 1.81
CA ASP A 46 6.07 -12.68 1.15
C ASP A 46 7.24 -12.96 2.11
N GLY A 47 7.06 -12.65 3.40
CA GLY A 47 8.03 -12.94 4.46
C GLY A 47 9.18 -11.92 4.55
N HIS A 48 9.15 -10.83 3.78
CA HIS A 48 10.09 -9.74 3.93
C HIS A 48 9.70 -8.83 5.11
N ASN A 49 10.70 -8.44 5.92
CA ASN A 49 10.51 -7.42 6.94
C ASN A 49 10.63 -6.04 6.30
N TYR A 50 9.49 -5.38 6.13
CA TYR A 50 9.39 -4.07 5.51
C TYR A 50 9.49 -2.91 6.50
N GLY A 51 9.57 -3.21 7.79
CA GLY A 51 9.54 -2.25 8.89
C GLY A 51 8.11 -1.83 9.24
N GLU A 52 7.92 -1.48 10.51
CA GLU A 52 6.60 -1.20 11.11
C GLU A 52 5.80 -0.11 10.37
N GLU A 53 6.48 0.96 9.90
CA GLU A 53 5.82 2.05 9.18
C GLU A 53 5.21 1.57 7.87
N ARG A 54 5.94 0.73 7.13
CA ARG A 54 5.49 0.23 5.83
C ARG A 54 4.40 -0.81 5.98
N GLU A 55 4.52 -1.71 6.97
CA GLU A 55 3.49 -2.69 7.29
C GLU A 55 2.16 -2.03 7.68
N LYS A 56 2.21 -1.02 8.56
CA LYS A 56 1.05 -0.21 8.92
C LYS A 56 0.50 0.56 7.71
N GLY A 57 1.39 1.08 6.86
CA GLY A 57 1.04 1.72 5.61
C GLY A 57 0.24 0.82 4.67
N MET A 58 0.69 -0.42 4.48
CA MET A 58 0.01 -1.42 3.67
C MET A 58 -1.36 -1.76 4.24
N GLU A 59 -1.48 -1.95 5.56
CA GLU A 59 -2.76 -2.24 6.21
C GLU A 59 -3.77 -1.10 6.02
N LEU A 60 -3.35 0.15 6.20
CA LEU A 60 -4.20 1.32 5.98
C LEU A 60 -4.56 1.51 4.52
N ALA A 61 -3.62 1.29 3.60
CA ALA A 61 -3.88 1.33 2.16
C ALA A 61 -4.95 0.30 1.76
N ILE A 62 -4.86 -0.94 2.26
CA ILE A 62 -5.88 -1.98 2.03
C ILE A 62 -7.25 -1.52 2.54
N LYS A 63 -7.33 -1.03 3.79
CA LYS A 63 -8.59 -0.52 4.38
C LYS A 63 -9.21 0.61 3.58
N ILE A 64 -8.38 1.53 3.06
CA ILE A 64 -8.85 2.64 2.22
C ILE A 64 -9.40 2.09 0.89
N LEU A 65 -8.66 1.21 0.22
CA LEU A 65 -9.06 0.61 -1.06
C LEU A 65 -10.36 -0.18 -0.94
N GLN A 66 -10.59 -0.86 0.19
CA GLN A 66 -11.85 -1.58 0.47
C GLN A 66 -13.09 -0.68 0.45
N ASN A 67 -12.96 0.64 0.62
CA ASN A 67 -14.09 1.58 0.50
C ASN A 67 -14.45 1.93 -0.96
N PHE A 68 -13.62 1.54 -1.92
CA PHE A 68 -13.80 1.81 -3.35
C PHE A 68 -14.14 0.55 -4.17
N GLY A 69 -14.29 -0.60 -3.50
CA GLY A 69 -14.53 -1.92 -4.10
C GLY A 69 -15.95 -2.43 -3.89
#